data_AF-A0A9E5FHP1-F1
#
_entry.id   AF-A0A9E5FHP1-F1
#
_cell.length_a   1.000
_cell.length_b   1.000
_cell.length_c   1.000
_cell.angle_alpha   90.00
_cell.angle_beta   90.00
_cell.angle_gamma   90.00
#
_symmetry.space_group_name_H-M   'P 1'
#
loop_
_entity.id
_entity.type
_entity.pdbx_description
1 polymer ?
#
loop_
_entity_poly.entity_id
_entity_poly.type
_entity_poly.pdbx_seq_one_letter_code
_entity_poly.pdbx_strand_id
1 'polypeptide(L)' 'MGAPAKSVRLAFGAIYIKQRLGLSDKETVLQIQENPYLQFFLGFPT' A
#
# COMPACT_ATOMS: atom_id res chain seq x y z
N MET A 1 11.25 -2.00 21.99
CA MET A 1 10.85 -0.96 21.01
C MET A 1 9.68 -1.49 20.22
N GLY A 2 8.55 -0.77 20.18
CA GLY A 2 7.32 -1.21 19.50
C GLY A 2 7.34 -0.96 18.00
N ALA A 3 6.32 -1.46 17.29
CA ALA A 3 6.18 -1.20 15.85
C ALA A 3 6.00 0.31 15.59
N PRO A 4 6.67 0.88 14.57
CA PRO A 4 6.51 2.28 14.22
C PRO A 4 5.06 2.54 13.80
N ALA A 5 4.47 3.62 14.30
CA ALA A 5 3.15 4.04 13.88
C ALA A 5 3.14 4.31 12.37
N LYS A 6 2.26 3.61 11.65
CA LYS A 6 2.01 3.84 10.23
C LYS A 6 0.78 4.72 10.07
N SER A 7 0.74 5.49 8.99
CA SER A 7 -0.43 6.31 8.69
C SER A 7 -1.65 5.42 8.40
N VAL A 8 -2.83 5.88 8.82
CA VAL A 8 -4.09 5.19 8.52
C VAL A 8 -4.30 5.07 7.01
N ARG A 9 -3.87 6.08 6.24
CA ARG A 9 -3.90 6.09 4.78
C ARG A 9 -3.15 4.91 4.17
N LEU A 10 -1.93 4.64 4.65
CA LEU A 10 -1.12 3.52 4.16
C LEU A 10 -1.77 2.18 4.49
N ALA A 11 -2.21 2.00 5.75
CA ALA A 11 -2.81 0.75 6.20
C ALA A 11 -4.12 0.45 5.44
N PHE A 12 -5.04 1.42 5.38
CA PHE A 12 -6.31 1.27 4.69
C PHE A 12 -6.12 1.11 3.18
N GLY A 13 -5.27 1.94 2.57
CA GLY A 13 -5.03 1.89 1.13
C GLY A 13 -4.42 0.57 0.68
N ALA A 14 -3.50 -0.01 1.45
CA ALA A 14 -2.91 -1.31 1.14
C ALA A 14 -3.98 -2.43 1.16
N ILE A 15 -4.86 -2.42 2.17
CA ILE A 15 -5.97 -3.38 2.27
C ILE A 15 -6.96 -3.20 1.11
N TYR A 16 -7.28 -1.95 0.76
CA TYR A 16 -8.18 -1.63 -0.35
C TYR A 16 -7.64 -2.13 -1.69
N ILE A 17 -6.36 -1.88 -1.99
CA ILE A 17 -5.71 -2.33 -3.23
C ILE A 17 -5.70 -3.86 -3.29
N LYS A 18 -5.31 -4.52 -2.20
CA LYS A 18 -5.31 -5.98 -2.09
C LYS A 18 -6.68 -6.58 -2.39
N GLN A 19 -7.74 -6.05 -1.77
CA GLN A 19 -9.11 -6.52 -1.97
C GLN A 19 -9.64 -6.22 -3.38
N ARG A 20 -9.34 -5.05 -3.94
CA ARG A 20 -9.81 -4.66 -5.28
C ARG A 20 -9.18 -5.48 -6.39
N LEU A 21 -7.90 -5.81 -6.27
CA LEU A 21 -7.17 -6.57 -7.28
C LEU A 21 -7.17 -8.08 -7.01
N GLY A 22 -7.64 -8.53 -5.84
CA GLY A 22 -7.67 -9.94 -5.47
C GLY A 22 -6.28 -10.57 -5.33
N LEU A 23 -5.27 -9.76 -5.00
CA LEU A 23 -3.86 -10.16 -4.97
C LEU A 23 -3.41 -10.66 -3.60
N SER A 24 -2.32 -11.41 -3.56
CA SER A 24 -1.60 -11.68 -2.31
C SER A 24 -0.89 -10.42 -1.78
N ASP A 25 -0.45 -10.44 -0.52
CA ASP A 25 0.27 -9.30 0.07
C ASP A 25 1.56 -8.97 -0.69
N LYS A 26 2.29 -10.00 -1.17
CA LYS A 26 3.53 -9.82 -1.94
C LYS A 26 3.27 -9.18 -3.30
N GLU A 27 2.26 -9.66 -4.01
CA GLU A 27 1.85 -9.12 -5.31
C GLU A 27 1.31 -7.69 -5.18
N THR A 28 0.57 -7.41 -4.10
CA THR A 28 0.10 -6.05 -3.79
C THR A 28 1.28 -5.09 -3.64
N VAL A 29 2.33 -5.51 -2.93
CA VAL A 29 3.56 -4.71 -2.78
C VAL A 29 4.26 -4.50 -4.12
N LEU A 30 4.38 -5.54 -4.94
CA LEU A 30 4.95 -5.42 -6.29
C LEU A 30 4.16 -4.44 -7.16
N GLN A 31 2.82 -4.54 -7.17
CA GLN A 31 1.98 -3.61 -7.91
C GLN A 31 2.07 -2.17 -7.41
N ILE A 32 2.21 -1.97 -6.10
CA ILE A 32 2.49 -0.64 -5.54
C ILE A 32 3.85 -0.13 -6.03
N GLN A 33 4.88 -0.97 -6.08
CA GLN A 33 6.20 -0.56 -6.57
C GLN A 33 6.21 -0.22 -8.06
N GLU A 34 5.44 -0.95 -8.87
CA GLU A 34 5.35 -0.75 -10.32
C GLU A 34 4.48 0.45 -10.73
N ASN A 35 3.51 0.85 -9.90
CA ASN A 35 2.58 1.93 -10.21
C ASN A 35 2.80 3.17 -9.32
N PRO A 36 3.40 4.25 -9.86
CA PRO A 36 3.57 5.52 -9.15
C PRO A 36 2.24 6.09 -8.62
N TYR A 37 1.14 5.84 -9.32
CA TYR A 37 -0.20 6.24 -8.87
C TYR A 37 -0.61 5.58 -7.54
N LEU A 38 -0.34 4.29 -7.37
CA LEU A 38 -0.65 3.58 -6.13
C LEU A 38 0.24 4.06 -4.98
N GLN A 39 1.49 4.42 -5.27
CA GLN A 39 2.38 5.00 -4.27
C GLN A 39 1.86 6.37 -3.79
N PHE A 40 1.46 7.23 -4.72
CA PHE A 40 0.87 8.53 -4.39
C PHE A 40 -0.43 8.37 -3.59
N PHE A 41 -1.28 7.42 -3.98
CA PHE A 41 -2.52 7.09 -3.26
C PHE A 41 -2.24 6.68 -1.80
N LEU A 42 -1.18 5.89 -1.56
CA LEU A 42 -0.76 5.48 -0.23
C LEU A 42 -0.05 6.59 0.57
N GLY A 43 0.25 7.71 -0.08
CA GLY A 43 0.90 8.87 0.53
C GLY A 43 2.42 8.75 0.62
N PHE A 44 3.04 7.98 -0.27
CA PHE A 44 4.49 8.01 -0.43
C PHE A 44 4.91 9.33 -1.10
N PRO A 45 6.01 9.96 -0.64
CA PRO A 45 6.62 11.06 -1.38
C PRO A 45 7.13 10.53 -2.72
N THR A 46 6.94 11.33 -3.77
CA THR A 46 7.41 11.03 -5.13
C THR A 46 8.93 11.21 -5.22
#